data_AF-A0A2A5DEK2-F1
#
_entry.id   AF-A0A2A5DEK2-F1
#
_cell.length_a   1.000
_cell.length_b   1.000
_cell.length_c   1.000
_cell.angle_alpha   90.00
_cell.angle_beta   90.00
_cell.angle_gamma   90.00
#
_symmetry.space_group_name_H-M   'P 1'
#
loop_
_entity.id
_entity.type
_entity.pdbx_description
1 polymer ?
#
loop_
_entity_poly.entity_id
_entity_poly.type
_entity_poly.pdbx_seq_one_letter_code
_entity_poly.pdbx_strand_id
1 'polypeptide(L)'
;MEEVWISSEQNCWSAAYPASIAIGVILILCTSLINNRILKLGLGALLIMTFSILATISSGLQISEKWRIRQEWYMPRFDSLTDLQRSIATADGANKSLGPFLFGFDAYMIFLTTFITINLIPYFIRKFKQRQAIEQIDP
;
A
#
# COMPACT_ATOMS: atom_id res chain seq x y z
N MET A 1 -7.06 -13.24 -25.72
CA MET A 1 -6.98 -12.08 -24.81
C MET A 1 -6.57 -12.50 -23.42
N GLU A 2 -7.14 -13.58 -22.87
CA GLU A 2 -6.94 -14.03 -21.49
C GLU A 2 -5.46 -14.20 -21.07
N GLU A 3 -4.62 -14.80 -21.91
CA GLU A 3 -3.17 -14.96 -21.63
C GLU A 3 -2.42 -13.62 -21.44
N VAL A 4 -2.85 -12.56 -22.13
CA VAL A 4 -2.25 -11.22 -22.03
C VAL A 4 -2.67 -10.53 -20.75
N TRP A 5 -3.92 -10.75 -20.32
CA TRP A 5 -4.42 -10.24 -19.05
C TRP A 5 -3.67 -10.88 -17.89
N ILE A 6 -3.54 -12.22 -17.88
CA ILE A 6 -2.82 -12.97 -16.85
C ILE A 6 -1.34 -12.56 -16.79
N SER A 7 -0.66 -12.48 -17.94
CA SER A 7 0.75 -12.06 -17.99
C SER A 7 0.96 -10.60 -17.59
N SER A 8 -0.01 -9.70 -17.90
CA SER A 8 0.05 -8.31 -17.44
C SER A 8 -0.09 -8.21 -15.91
N GLU A 9 -0.90 -9.08 -15.30
CA GLU A 9 -1.10 -9.11 -13.84
C GLU A 9 0.13 -9.64 -13.10
N GLN A 10 0.78 -10.68 -13.62
CA GLN A 10 1.99 -11.29 -13.07
C GLN A 10 3.29 -10.70 -13.65
N ASN A 11 3.31 -9.38 -13.90
CA ASN A 11 4.51 -8.73 -14.43
C ASN A 11 5.66 -8.68 -13.42
N CYS A 12 6.85 -8.25 -13.87
CA CYS A 12 8.06 -8.17 -13.06
C CYS A 12 7.97 -7.26 -11.82
N TRP A 13 7.00 -6.34 -11.78
CA TRP A 13 6.73 -5.43 -10.67
C TRP A 13 5.54 -5.87 -9.79
N SER A 14 4.91 -7.01 -10.09
CA SER A 14 3.72 -7.49 -9.38
C SER A 14 3.94 -7.67 -7.88
N ALA A 15 5.16 -8.04 -7.46
CA ALA A 15 5.53 -8.18 -6.06
C ALA A 15 5.99 -6.87 -5.39
N ALA A 16 6.30 -5.82 -6.15
CA ALA A 16 6.92 -4.61 -5.60
C ALA A 16 5.99 -3.86 -4.64
N TYR A 17 4.73 -3.66 -5.02
CA TYR A 17 3.73 -3.05 -4.16
C TYR A 17 3.51 -3.84 -2.85
N PRO A 18 3.13 -5.14 -2.86
CA PRO A 18 2.92 -5.88 -1.61
C PRO A 18 4.19 -6.01 -0.76
N ALA A 19 5.38 -6.12 -1.39
CA ALA A 19 6.64 -6.10 -0.65
C ALA A 19 6.87 -4.77 0.07
N SER A 20 6.59 -3.64 -0.59
CA SER A 20 6.72 -2.30 0.03
C SER A 20 5.79 -2.14 1.23
N ILE A 21 4.55 -2.63 1.15
CA ILE A 21 3.60 -2.65 2.27
C ILE A 21 4.12 -3.52 3.41
N ALA A 22 4.52 -4.76 3.13
CA ALA A 22 5.00 -5.69 4.14
C ALA A 22 6.23 -5.14 4.90
N ILE A 23 7.22 -4.61 4.18
CA ILE A 23 8.43 -4.03 4.79
C ILE A 23 8.06 -2.79 5.62
N GLY A 24 7.21 -1.91 5.08
CA GLY A 24 6.76 -0.71 5.80
C GLY A 24 6.05 -1.04 7.12
N VAL A 25 5.15 -2.01 7.11
CA VAL A 25 4.45 -2.49 8.32
C VAL A 25 5.43 -3.05 9.35
N ILE A 26 6.39 -3.89 8.93
CA ILE A 26 7.40 -4.47 9.83
C ILE A 26 8.24 -3.36 10.49
N LEU A 27 8.69 -2.38 9.71
CA LEU A 27 9.50 -1.28 10.25
C LEU A 27 8.69 -0.40 11.21
N ILE A 28 7.42 -0.14 10.91
CA ILE A 28 6.51 0.56 11.80
C ILE A 28 6.33 -0.22 13.10
N LEU A 29 6.17 -1.54 13.06
CA LEU A 29 6.13 -2.39 14.25
C LEU A 29 7.41 -2.28 15.07
N CYS A 30 8.58 -2.25 14.43
CA CYS A 30 9.87 -2.06 15.11
C CYS A 30 9.96 -0.71 15.85
N THR A 31 9.25 0.34 15.41
CA THR A 31 9.22 1.61 16.16
C THR A 31 8.60 1.47 17.56
N SER A 32 7.80 0.42 17.82
CA SER A 32 7.24 0.15 19.13
C SER A 32 8.32 -0.06 20.21
N LEU A 33 9.48 -0.59 19.82
CA LEU A 33 10.62 -0.90 20.68
C LEU A 33 11.38 0.35 21.15
N ILE A 34 11.11 1.51 20.53
CA ILE A 34 11.77 2.76 20.86
C ILE A 34 11.15 3.36 22.12
N ASN A 35 11.96 3.65 23.14
CA ASN A 35 11.48 4.24 24.39
C ASN A 35 11.27 5.76 24.29
N ASN A 36 12.06 6.46 23.47
CA ASN A 36 11.93 7.90 23.29
C ASN A 36 10.69 8.23 22.43
N ARG A 37 9.71 8.91 23.02
CA ARG A 37 8.42 9.24 22.37
C ARG A 37 8.59 10.16 21.17
N ILE A 38 9.46 11.18 21.25
CA ILE A 38 9.67 12.12 20.14
C ILE A 38 10.31 11.38 18.97
N LEU A 39 11.34 10.57 19.24
CA LEU A 39 12.00 9.76 18.21
C LEU A 39 11.05 8.75 17.57
N LYS A 40 10.20 8.09 18.37
CA LYS A 40 9.17 7.16 17.88
C LYS A 40 8.18 7.85 16.95
N LEU A 41 7.64 9.00 17.34
CA LEU A 41 6.69 9.75 16.53
C LEU A 41 7.33 10.29 15.25
N GLY A 42 8.55 10.83 15.35
CA GLY A 42 9.29 11.33 14.20
C GLY A 42 9.63 10.22 13.19
N LEU A 43 10.18 9.10 13.66
CA LEU A 43 10.47 7.95 12.80
C LEU A 43 9.20 7.31 12.24
N GLY A 44 8.13 7.22 13.02
CA GLY A 44 6.83 6.73 12.56
C GLY A 44 6.29 7.56 11.40
N ALA A 45 6.26 8.89 11.56
CA ALA A 45 5.83 9.80 10.50
C ALA A 45 6.72 9.69 9.25
N LEU A 46 8.05 9.64 9.44
CA LEU A 46 9.00 9.48 8.34
C LEU A 46 8.79 8.17 7.58
N LEU A 47 8.61 7.06 8.28
CA LEU A 47 8.36 5.74 7.69
C LEU A 47 7.03 5.73 6.93
N ILE A 48 5.95 6.24 7.53
CA ILE A 48 4.64 6.33 6.87
C ILE A 48 4.77 7.10 5.55
N MET A 49 5.37 8.30 5.57
CA MET A 49 5.53 9.12 4.36
C MET A 49 6.40 8.42 3.31
N THR A 50 7.56 7.91 3.71
CA THR A 50 8.53 7.27 2.80
C THR A 50 7.93 6.04 2.13
N PHE A 51 7.31 5.15 2.90
CA PHE A 51 6.72 3.93 2.35
C PHE A 51 5.44 4.18 1.56
N SER A 52 4.67 5.24 1.87
CA SER A 52 3.52 5.64 1.03
C SER A 52 3.97 6.15 -0.34
N ILE A 53 5.07 6.92 -0.38
CA ILE A 53 5.68 7.35 -1.65
C ILE A 53 6.22 6.15 -2.42
N LEU A 54 6.93 5.23 -1.76
CA LEU A 54 7.43 4.01 -2.40
C LEU A 54 6.29 3.12 -2.94
N ALA A 55 5.18 3.01 -2.21
CA ALA A 55 4.00 2.27 -2.67
C ALA A 55 3.35 2.95 -3.90
N THR A 56 3.26 4.28 -3.90
CA THR A 56 2.84 5.07 -5.08
C THR A 56 3.74 4.78 -6.28
N ILE A 57 5.06 4.84 -6.10
CA ILE A 57 6.02 4.61 -7.19
C ILE A 57 5.93 3.16 -7.69
N SER A 58 5.87 2.19 -6.78
CA SER A 58 5.83 0.76 -7.12
C SER A 58 4.56 0.39 -7.88
N SER A 59 3.41 0.90 -7.44
CA SER A 59 2.15 0.73 -8.17
C SER A 59 2.16 1.45 -9.52
N GLY A 60 2.77 2.64 -9.61
CA GLY A 60 3.02 3.34 -10.87
C GLY A 60 3.83 2.53 -11.87
N LEU A 61 4.91 1.89 -11.42
CA LEU A 61 5.74 1.00 -12.24
C LEU A 61 4.95 -0.24 -12.69
N GLN A 62 4.22 -0.89 -11.77
CA GLN A 62 3.40 -2.05 -12.09
C GLN A 62 2.31 -1.73 -13.11
N ILE A 63 1.62 -0.60 -12.96
CA ILE A 63 0.57 -0.15 -13.88
C ILE A 63 1.20 0.23 -15.23
N SER A 64 2.32 0.94 -15.23
CA SER A 64 3.03 1.28 -16.47
C SER A 64 3.48 0.05 -17.25
N GLU A 65 3.95 -0.98 -16.56
CA GLU A 65 4.35 -2.24 -17.17
C GLU A 65 3.16 -3.05 -17.70
N LYS A 66 2.04 -3.10 -16.94
CA LYS A 66 0.76 -3.63 -17.45
C LYS A 66 0.38 -2.98 -18.77
N TRP A 67 0.51 -1.66 -18.83
CA TRP A 67 0.24 -0.88 -20.03
C TRP A 67 1.17 -1.20 -21.18
N ARG A 68 2.48 -1.31 -20.94
CA ARG A 68 3.48 -1.67 -21.96
C ARG A 68 3.15 -3.03 -22.59
N ILE A 69 2.92 -4.05 -21.76
CA ILE A 69 2.61 -5.42 -22.22
C ILE A 69 1.34 -5.45 -23.06
N ARG A 70 0.29 -4.73 -22.63
CA ARG A 70 -0.98 -4.66 -23.37
C ARG A 70 -0.83 -3.92 -24.69
N GLN A 71 -0.07 -2.82 -24.72
CA GLN A 71 0.21 -2.07 -25.95
C GLN A 71 1.03 -2.90 -26.95
N GLU A 72 2.03 -3.64 -26.49
CA GLU A 72 2.82 -4.53 -27.35
C GLU A 72 1.99 -5.66 -27.96
N TRP A 73 1.00 -6.18 -27.22
CA TRP A 73 0.06 -7.15 -27.77
C TRP A 73 -0.96 -6.53 -28.74
N TYR A 74 -1.42 -5.32 -28.42
CA TYR A 74 -2.47 -4.58 -29.12
C TYR A 74 -2.02 -4.04 -30.48
N MET A 75 -0.89 -3.34 -30.53
CA MET A 75 -0.39 -2.64 -31.73
C MET A 75 -0.34 -3.52 -33.00
N PRO A 76 0.24 -4.74 -32.98
CA PRO A 76 0.28 -5.59 -34.16
C PRO A 76 -1.07 -6.22 -34.54
N ARG A 77 -2.10 -6.07 -33.71
CA ARG A 77 -3.44 -6.66 -33.90
C ARG A 77 -4.52 -5.61 -34.13
N PHE A 78 -4.17 -4.33 -34.14
CA PHE A 78 -5.10 -3.21 -34.14
C PHE A 78 -6.22 -3.33 -35.19
N ASP A 79 -5.87 -3.68 -36.42
CA ASP A 79 -6.82 -3.78 -37.55
C ASP A 79 -7.71 -5.03 -37.49
N SER A 80 -7.33 -6.02 -36.69
CA SER A 80 -8.07 -7.27 -36.50
C SER A 80 -8.98 -7.27 -35.27
N LEU A 81 -8.98 -6.20 -34.47
CA LEU A 81 -9.74 -6.09 -33.23
C LEU A 81 -11.07 -5.36 -33.46
N THR A 82 -12.11 -5.84 -32.81
CA THR A 82 -13.42 -5.17 -32.77
C THR A 82 -13.32 -3.83 -32.02
N ASP A 83 -14.27 -2.92 -32.25
CA ASP A 83 -14.31 -1.62 -31.56
C ASP A 83 -14.37 -1.75 -30.03
N LEU A 84 -15.06 -2.78 -29.52
CA LEU A 84 -15.10 -3.09 -28.10
C LEU A 84 -13.73 -3.55 -27.57
N GLN A 85 -12.99 -4.35 -28.33
CA GLN A 85 -11.65 -4.80 -27.94
C GLN A 85 -10.64 -3.65 -27.98
N ARG A 86 -10.79 -2.73 -28.95
CA ARG A 86 -9.98 -1.51 -29.04
C ARG A 86 -10.28 -0.56 -27.87
N SER A 87 -11.54 -0.37 -27.52
CA SER A 87 -11.90 0.47 -26.36
C SER A 87 -11.40 -0.13 -25.06
N ILE A 88 -11.52 -1.44 -24.83
CA ILE A 88 -11.00 -2.10 -23.62
C ILE A 88 -9.47 -2.00 -23.53
N ALA A 89 -8.75 -2.14 -24.65
CA ALA A 89 -7.29 -2.01 -24.67
C ALA A 89 -6.78 -0.58 -24.41
N THR A 90 -7.66 0.43 -24.52
CA THR A 90 -7.30 1.86 -24.41
C THR A 90 -7.98 2.59 -23.24
N ALA A 91 -9.09 2.07 -22.70
CA ALA A 91 -9.92 2.73 -21.68
C ALA A 91 -9.28 2.83 -20.29
N ASP A 92 -8.25 2.02 -19.99
CA ASP A 92 -7.64 1.99 -18.66
C ASP A 92 -6.83 3.28 -18.32
N GLY A 93 -6.83 4.29 -19.20
CA GLY A 93 -5.88 5.42 -19.14
C GLY A 93 -6.03 6.22 -17.85
N ALA A 94 -7.27 6.28 -17.34
CA ALA A 94 -7.59 6.83 -16.02
C ALA A 94 -6.92 6.03 -14.87
N ASN A 95 -6.84 4.69 -14.97
CA ASN A 95 -6.11 3.85 -14.02
C ASN A 95 -4.59 4.09 -14.10
N LYS A 96 -4.04 4.50 -15.26
CA LYS A 96 -2.61 4.81 -15.40
C LYS A 96 -2.18 6.01 -14.56
N SER A 97 -3.00 7.06 -14.53
CA SER A 97 -2.66 8.31 -13.85
C SER A 97 -3.15 8.38 -12.41
N LEU A 98 -4.40 7.98 -12.14
CA LEU A 98 -4.98 8.07 -10.79
C LEU A 98 -4.71 6.83 -9.94
N GLY A 99 -4.57 5.66 -10.57
CA GLY A 99 -4.34 4.39 -9.86
C GLY A 99 -3.17 4.46 -8.88
N PRO A 100 -1.97 4.94 -9.28
CA PRO A 100 -0.82 4.99 -8.37
C PRO A 100 -1.08 5.82 -7.11
N PHE A 101 -1.79 6.95 -7.24
CA PHE A 101 -2.13 7.81 -6.11
C PHE A 101 -3.13 7.13 -5.16
N LEU A 102 -4.13 6.42 -5.69
CA LEU A 102 -5.08 5.66 -4.87
C LEU A 102 -4.37 4.55 -4.09
N PHE A 103 -3.52 3.77 -4.76
CA PHE A 103 -2.72 2.73 -4.09
C PHE A 103 -1.75 3.29 -3.05
N GLY A 104 -1.18 4.47 -3.31
CA GLY A 104 -0.36 5.20 -2.35
C GLY A 104 -1.14 5.71 -1.14
N PHE A 105 -2.37 6.18 -1.35
CA PHE A 105 -3.26 6.61 -0.29
C PHE A 105 -3.75 5.43 0.57
N ASP A 106 -4.08 4.30 -0.04
CA ASP A 106 -4.42 3.07 0.68
C ASP A 106 -3.25 2.60 1.54
N ALA A 107 -2.02 2.62 0.99
CA ALA A 107 -0.80 2.32 1.73
C ALA A 107 -0.62 3.25 2.95
N TYR A 108 -0.80 4.56 2.74
CA TYR A 108 -0.76 5.56 3.80
C TYR A 108 -1.74 5.24 4.93
N MET A 109 -2.99 4.90 4.60
CA MET A 109 -4.02 4.55 5.58
C MET A 109 -3.66 3.28 6.35
N ILE A 110 -3.11 2.26 5.69
CA ILE A 110 -2.63 1.03 6.32
C ILE A 110 -1.52 1.35 7.33
N PHE A 111 -0.51 2.11 6.91
CA PHE A 111 0.63 2.47 7.78
C PHE A 111 0.19 3.34 8.96
N LEU A 112 -0.66 4.33 8.72
CA LEU A 112 -1.20 5.21 9.75
C LEU A 112 -2.01 4.42 10.78
N THR A 113 -2.94 3.57 10.33
CA THR A 113 -3.77 2.75 11.22
C THR A 113 -2.92 1.78 12.03
N THR A 114 -1.92 1.16 11.40
CA THR A 114 -0.96 0.28 12.07
C THR A 114 -0.21 1.03 13.18
N PHE A 115 0.36 2.19 12.84
CA PHE A 115 1.12 3.01 13.78
C PHE A 115 0.25 3.47 14.96
N ILE A 116 -0.97 3.93 14.71
CA ILE A 116 -1.92 4.34 15.76
C ILE A 116 -2.25 3.15 16.67
N THR A 117 -2.57 2.00 16.09
CA THR A 117 -2.96 0.79 16.83
C THR A 117 -1.88 0.33 17.80
N ILE A 118 -0.62 0.30 17.34
CA ILE A 118 0.54 -0.09 18.15
C ILE A 118 0.78 0.87 19.31
N ASN A 119 0.44 2.16 19.16
CA ASN A 119 0.62 3.15 20.21
C ASN A 119 -0.57 3.21 21.18
N LEU A 120 -1.80 2.99 20.70
CA LEU A 120 -3.02 3.06 21.50
C LEU A 120 -3.28 1.79 22.33
N ILE A 121 -3.06 0.59 21.78
CA ILE A 121 -3.34 -0.67 22.50
C ILE A 121 -2.59 -0.75 23.83
N PRO A 122 -1.25 -0.53 23.89
CA PRO A 122 -0.52 -0.58 25.16
C PRO A 122 -0.98 0.51 26.15
N TYR A 123 -1.40 1.67 25.64
CA TYR A 123 -1.94 2.74 26.48
C TYR A 123 -3.25 2.31 27.16
N PHE A 124 -4.19 1.73 26.41
CA PHE A 124 -5.45 1.24 26.97
C PHE A 124 -5.25 0.09 27.95
N ILE A 125 -4.35 -0.86 27.64
CA ILE A 125 -4.03 -1.97 28.55
C ILE A 125 -3.48 -1.45 29.88
N ARG A 126 -2.55 -0.48 29.85
CA ARG A 126 -1.99 0.13 31.07
C ARG A 126 -3.05 0.85 31.88
N LYS A 127 -3.90 1.65 31.22
CA LYS A 127 -4.98 2.40 31.87
C LYS A 127 -6.03 1.48 32.50
N PHE A 128 -6.37 0.38 31.84
CA PHE A 128 -7.30 -0.62 32.37
C PHE A 128 -6.73 -1.31 33.61
N LYS A 129 -5.47 -1.76 33.57
CA LYS A 129 -4.79 -2.34 34.74
C LYS A 129 -4.72 -1.37 35.92
N GLN A 130 -4.45 -0.08 35.67
CA GLN A 130 -4.44 0.94 36.72
C GLN A 130 -5.81 1.11 37.38
N ARG A 131 -6.92 1.10 36.62
CA ARG A 131 -8.27 1.20 37.18
C ARG A 131 -8.60 0.01 38.09
N GLN A 132 -8.30 -1.21 37.64
CA GLN A 132 -8.52 -2.41 38.45
C GLN A 132 -7.71 -2.39 39.75
N ALA A 133 -6.48 -1.85 39.73
CA ALA A 133 -5.66 -1.72 40.93
C ALA A 133 -6.24 -0.71 41.94
N ILE A 134 -6.87 0.37 41.48
CA ILE A 134 -7.50 1.38 42.35
C ILE A 134 -8.78 0.82 43.00
N GLU A 135 -9.61 0.13 42.23
CA GLU A 135 -10.85 -0.52 42.73
C GLU A 135 -10.57 -1.65 43.73
N GLN A 136 -9.35 -2.21 43.77
CA GLN A 136 -8.95 -3.19 44.79
C GLN A 136 -8.46 -2.56 46.10
N ILE A 137 -8.16 -1.25 46.12
CA ILE A 137 -7.64 -0.54 47.30
C ILE A 137 -8.77 0.18 48.07
N ASP A 138 -9.81 0.65 47.38
CA ASP A 138 -11.04 1.21 47.98
C ASP A 138 -12.26 0.34 47.58
N PRO A 139 -12.65 -0.67 48.40
CA PRO A 139 -13.86 -1.46 48.18
C PRO A 139 -15.17 -0.71 48.50
#